data_AF-A0A3D5S7H2-F1
#
_entry.id   AF-A0A3D5S7H2-F1
#
_cell.length_a   1.000
_cell.length_b   1.000
_cell.length_c   1.000
_cell.angle_alpha   90.00
_cell.angle_beta   90.00
_cell.angle_gamma   90.00
#
_symmetry.space_group_name_H-M   'P 1'
#
loop_
_entity.id
_entity.type
_entity.pdbx_description
1 polymer ?
#
loop_
_entity_poly.entity_id
_entity_poly.type
_entity_poly.pdbx_seq_one_letter_code
_entity_poly.pdbx_strand_id
1 'polypeptide(L)'
;MKQLQYFSIQGKCAPAYWFRNYDSQNFRSVVESITLSQALLISSIYRTDLFFFSESKEDNLKILKAWHAFKRLPFTNSIMDKFIRAENRADSLELYFDTLFNLMHQPAHLARYKERFRETAQLESQNLILNDLMACDLHLSETYKKEELSHVRLNDKPICQATFLPCKHFSLIADKGIAEMIYN
;
A
#
# COMPACT_ATOMS: atom_id res chain seq x y z
N MET A 1 -16.51 13.00 8.58
CA MET A 1 -16.27 12.54 7.19
C MET A 1 -15.11 11.58 7.22
N LYS A 2 -15.30 10.35 6.73
CA LYS A 2 -14.25 9.33 6.68
C LYS A 2 -13.11 9.78 5.79
N GLN A 3 -11.89 9.64 6.31
CA GLN A 3 -10.66 9.89 5.56
C GLN A 3 -10.12 8.55 5.07
N LEU A 4 -9.56 8.55 3.86
CA LEU A 4 -8.77 7.42 3.38
C LEU A 4 -7.49 7.34 4.20
N GLN A 5 -7.26 6.17 4.78
CA GLN A 5 -6.08 5.86 5.55
C GLN A 5 -5.33 4.70 4.90
N TYR A 6 -4.05 4.63 5.20
CA TYR A 6 -3.14 3.68 4.57
C TYR A 6 -2.18 3.10 5.60
N PHE A 7 -2.02 1.78 5.55
CA PHE A 7 -0.93 1.05 6.21
C PHE A 7 -0.16 0.23 5.18
N SER A 8 1.16 0.30 5.27
CA SER A 8 2.06 -0.54 4.48
C SER A 8 3.16 -1.13 5.32
N ILE A 9 3.49 -2.36 5.00
CA ILE A 9 4.67 -3.04 5.53
C ILE A 9 5.38 -3.74 4.39
N GLN A 10 6.70 -3.56 4.30
CA GLN A 10 7.51 -4.05 3.19
C GLN A 10 8.89 -4.58 3.66
N GLY A 11 9.58 -5.29 2.77
CA GLY A 11 10.93 -5.79 3.00
C GLY A 11 10.96 -6.89 4.05
N LYS A 12 11.98 -6.88 4.93
CA LYS A 12 12.22 -7.96 5.90
C LYS A 12 11.09 -8.18 6.90
N CYS A 13 10.29 -7.14 7.17
CA CYS A 13 9.17 -7.27 8.09
C CYS A 13 7.94 -7.89 7.42
N ALA A 14 7.72 -7.67 6.11
CA ALA A 14 6.49 -8.08 5.42
C ALA A 14 6.13 -9.57 5.48
N PRO A 15 7.07 -10.54 5.41
CA PRO A 15 6.72 -11.96 5.44
C PRO A 15 5.88 -12.39 6.64
N ALA A 16 6.11 -11.79 7.82
CA ALA A 16 5.34 -12.09 9.04
C ALA A 16 3.92 -11.49 9.03
N TYR A 17 3.65 -10.52 8.14
CA TYR A 17 2.39 -9.80 8.04
C TYR A 17 1.63 -10.09 6.75
N TRP A 18 2.24 -10.89 5.86
CA TRP A 18 1.66 -11.32 4.60
C TRP A 18 0.44 -12.22 4.78
N PHE A 19 -0.67 -11.89 4.12
CA PHE A 19 -1.87 -12.72 4.00
C PHE A 19 -1.89 -13.52 2.69
N ARG A 20 -2.27 -14.79 2.80
CA ARG A 20 -2.60 -15.65 1.67
C ARG A 20 -4.10 -15.58 1.38
N ASN A 21 -4.47 -15.65 0.10
CA ASN A 21 -5.84 -15.81 -0.44
C ASN A 21 -7.01 -15.68 0.57
N TYR A 22 -7.39 -16.78 1.24
CA TYR A 22 -8.55 -16.79 2.13
C TYR A 22 -8.36 -15.90 3.37
N ASP A 23 -7.17 -15.89 3.96
CA ASP A 23 -6.87 -15.03 5.11
C ASP A 23 -6.94 -13.55 4.77
N SER A 24 -6.59 -13.16 3.53
CA SER A 24 -6.72 -11.77 3.09
C SER A 24 -8.17 -11.32 3.01
N GLN A 25 -9.06 -12.18 2.51
CA GLN A 25 -10.48 -11.85 2.42
C GLN A 25 -11.10 -11.72 3.82
N ASN A 26 -10.81 -12.67 4.71
CA ASN A 26 -11.32 -12.62 6.08
C ASN A 26 -10.81 -11.41 6.85
N PHE A 27 -9.51 -11.10 6.72
CA PHE A 27 -8.95 -9.93 7.40
C PHE A 27 -9.56 -8.62 6.85
N ARG A 28 -9.73 -8.51 5.53
CA ARG A 28 -10.42 -7.37 4.92
C ARG A 28 -11.84 -7.22 5.49
N SER A 29 -12.64 -8.29 5.55
CA SER A 29 -14.00 -8.24 6.12
C SER A 29 -14.01 -7.77 7.58
N VAL A 30 -12.99 -8.12 8.37
CA VAL A 30 -12.84 -7.61 9.74
C VAL A 30 -12.56 -6.10 9.74
N VAL A 31 -11.68 -5.62 8.86
CA VAL A 31 -11.41 -4.18 8.72
C VAL A 31 -12.68 -3.41 8.31
N GLU A 32 -13.44 -3.96 7.36
CA GLU A 32 -14.70 -3.36 6.90
C GLU A 32 -15.74 -3.32 8.02
N SER A 33 -15.78 -4.34 8.88
CA SER A 33 -16.64 -4.36 10.08
C SER A 33 -16.21 -3.36 11.14
N ILE A 34 -14.91 -3.17 11.37
CA ILE A 34 -14.38 -2.18 12.34
C ILE A 34 -14.69 -0.75 11.88
N THR A 35 -14.49 -0.48 10.60
CA THR A 35 -14.56 0.88 10.03
C THR A 35 -15.93 1.23 9.47
N LEU A 36 -16.81 0.24 9.33
CA LEU A 36 -18.10 0.34 8.64
C LEU A 36 -17.93 0.93 7.23
N SER A 37 -16.87 0.54 6.52
CA SER A 37 -16.47 1.12 5.24
C SER A 37 -15.75 0.11 4.36
N GLN A 38 -15.59 0.42 3.09
CA GLN A 38 -14.79 -0.40 2.18
C GLN A 38 -13.31 -0.35 2.55
N ALA A 39 -12.64 -1.49 2.42
CA ALA A 39 -11.20 -1.61 2.54
C ALA A 39 -10.61 -2.25 1.28
N LEU A 40 -9.34 -1.98 1.02
CA LEU A 40 -8.56 -2.62 -0.04
C LEU A 40 -7.31 -3.23 0.57
N LEU A 41 -7.09 -4.52 0.35
CA LEU A 41 -5.91 -5.24 0.82
C LEU A 41 -5.17 -5.86 -0.35
N ILE A 42 -3.92 -5.42 -0.55
CA ILE A 42 -3.02 -5.99 -1.56
C ILE A 42 -1.84 -6.60 -0.82
N SER A 43 -1.71 -7.92 -0.90
CA SER A 43 -0.85 -8.68 0.00
C SER A 43 0.03 -9.68 -0.74
N SER A 44 1.34 -9.43 -0.74
CA SER A 44 2.40 -10.31 -1.22
C SER A 44 3.41 -10.59 -0.11
N ILE A 45 4.23 -11.64 -0.25
CA ILE A 45 5.22 -12.02 0.79
C ILE A 45 6.25 -10.90 1.07
N TYR A 46 6.43 -9.96 0.14
CA TYR A 46 7.42 -8.88 0.23
C TYR A 46 6.83 -7.52 0.62
N ARG A 47 5.50 -7.39 0.51
CA ARG A 47 4.77 -6.15 0.79
C ARG A 47 3.30 -6.42 1.00
N THR A 48 2.72 -5.80 2.02
CA THR A 48 1.29 -5.78 2.27
C THR A 48 0.82 -4.35 2.47
N ASP A 49 -0.17 -3.96 1.67
CA ASP A 49 -0.84 -2.66 1.72
C ASP A 49 -2.28 -2.84 2.14
N LEU A 50 -2.72 -2.05 3.10
CA LEU A 50 -4.10 -1.96 3.54
C LEU A 50 -4.55 -0.51 3.45
N PHE A 51 -5.62 -0.29 2.70
CA PHE A 51 -6.34 0.97 2.68
C PHE A 51 -7.72 0.78 3.27
N PHE A 52 -8.22 1.81 3.95
CA PHE A 52 -9.56 1.81 4.54
C PHE A 52 -10.01 3.23 4.81
N PHE A 53 -11.32 3.44 4.92
CA PHE A 53 -11.89 4.72 5.29
C PHE A 53 -12.24 4.76 6.78
N SER A 54 -11.72 5.71 7.54
CA SER A 54 -12.09 5.85 8.96
C SER A 54 -12.20 7.30 9.39
N GLU A 55 -13.08 7.55 10.37
CA GLU A 55 -13.21 8.84 11.07
C GLU A 55 -12.43 8.87 12.38
N SER A 56 -12.02 7.71 12.90
CA SER A 56 -11.47 7.57 14.26
C SER A 56 -10.06 7.01 14.24
N LYS A 57 -9.13 7.72 14.89
CA LYS A 57 -7.78 7.22 15.14
C LYS A 57 -7.77 5.96 16.00
N GLU A 58 -8.84 5.66 16.74
CA GLU A 58 -8.95 4.42 17.51
C GLU A 58 -9.08 3.19 16.59
N ASP A 59 -9.66 3.34 15.41
CA ASP A 59 -9.83 2.23 14.47
C ASP A 59 -8.48 1.73 13.96
N ASN A 60 -7.50 2.62 13.82
CA ASN A 60 -6.12 2.27 13.47
C ASN A 60 -5.53 1.25 14.46
N LEU A 61 -5.73 1.51 15.76
CA LEU A 61 -5.27 0.63 16.80
C LEU A 61 -6.04 -0.71 16.80
N LYS A 62 -7.35 -0.68 16.58
CA LYS A 62 -8.18 -1.88 16.48
C LYS A 62 -7.76 -2.76 15.29
N ILE A 63 -7.54 -2.15 14.12
CA ILE A 63 -7.09 -2.82 12.90
C ILE A 63 -5.73 -3.48 13.11
N LEU A 64 -4.77 -2.78 13.72
CA LEU A 64 -3.44 -3.35 13.96
C LEU A 64 -3.47 -4.46 15.01
N LYS A 65 -4.30 -4.33 16.06
CA LYS A 65 -4.57 -5.44 16.99
C LYS A 65 -5.17 -6.64 16.27
N ALA A 66 -6.13 -6.42 15.38
CA ALA A 66 -6.74 -7.48 14.57
C ALA A 66 -5.71 -8.14 13.63
N TRP A 67 -4.85 -7.35 12.98
CA TRP A 67 -3.78 -7.84 12.10
C TRP A 67 -2.83 -8.75 12.89
N HIS A 68 -2.42 -8.32 14.08
CA HIS A 68 -1.58 -9.09 15.00
C HIS A 68 -2.23 -10.40 15.44
N ALA A 69 -3.51 -10.34 15.82
CA ALA A 69 -4.26 -11.53 16.21
C ALA A 69 -4.34 -12.54 15.05
N PHE A 70 -4.64 -12.07 13.83
CA PHE A 70 -4.64 -12.92 12.62
C PHE A 70 -3.29 -13.59 12.38
N LYS A 71 -2.19 -12.88 12.64
CA LYS A 71 -0.83 -13.38 12.46
C LYS A 71 -0.25 -14.10 13.66
N ARG A 72 -1.00 -14.19 14.76
CA ARG A 72 -0.55 -14.76 16.05
C ARG A 72 0.74 -14.12 16.54
N LEU A 73 0.86 -12.80 16.35
CA LEU A 73 2.02 -12.00 16.76
C LEU A 73 1.69 -11.19 18.02
N PRO A 74 2.64 -11.03 18.97
CA PRO A 74 2.42 -10.19 20.13
C PRO A 74 2.20 -8.73 19.71
N PHE A 75 1.24 -8.06 20.33
CA PHE A 75 0.94 -6.65 20.08
C PHE A 75 1.66 -5.77 21.10
N THR A 76 2.45 -4.80 20.63
CA THR A 76 3.08 -3.76 21.45
C THR A 76 2.83 -2.39 20.82
N ASN A 77 2.81 -1.32 21.61
CA ASN A 77 2.56 0.02 21.05
C ASN A 77 3.65 0.47 20.05
N SER A 78 4.87 -0.03 20.19
CA SER A 78 5.98 0.18 19.25
C SER A 78 5.78 -0.49 17.89
N ILE A 79 4.69 -1.24 17.71
CA ILE A 79 4.39 -1.87 16.42
C ILE A 79 4.09 -0.86 15.33
N MET A 80 3.53 0.29 15.72
CA MET A 80 3.18 1.36 14.79
C MET A 80 4.38 1.77 13.94
N ASP A 81 5.59 1.72 14.51
CA ASP A 81 6.84 2.14 13.86
C ASP A 81 7.29 1.18 12.75
N LYS A 82 6.71 -0.03 12.69
CA LYS A 82 6.97 -0.99 11.61
C LYS A 82 6.13 -0.73 10.37
N PHE A 83 5.05 0.03 10.51
CA PHE A 83 4.13 0.33 9.44
C PHE A 83 4.35 1.74 8.94
N ILE A 84 4.48 1.86 7.63
CA ILE A 84 4.33 3.13 6.94
C ILE A 84 2.85 3.47 6.95
N ARG A 85 2.49 4.71 7.26
CA ARG A 85 1.11 5.09 7.55
C ARG A 85 0.77 6.50 7.12
N ALA A 86 -0.45 6.68 6.63
CA ALA A 86 -1.03 7.97 6.30
C ALA A 86 -2.50 8.02 6.75
N GLU A 87 -2.99 9.21 7.12
CA GLU A 87 -4.30 9.41 7.74
C GLU A 87 -5.25 10.28 6.90
N ASN A 88 -4.83 10.69 5.70
CA ASN A 88 -5.66 11.40 4.73
C ASN A 88 -5.44 10.88 3.31
N ARG A 89 -6.34 11.26 2.40
CA ARG A 89 -6.39 10.75 1.03
C ARG A 89 -5.14 11.11 0.21
N ALA A 90 -4.68 12.35 0.25
CA ALA A 90 -3.52 12.79 -0.53
C ALA A 90 -2.26 12.02 -0.09
N ASP A 91 -1.96 12.06 1.21
CA ASP A 91 -0.79 11.38 1.78
C ASP A 91 -0.87 9.86 1.58
N SER A 92 -2.06 9.26 1.67
CA SER A 92 -2.24 7.81 1.46
C SER A 92 -1.90 7.37 0.05
N LEU A 93 -2.32 8.15 -0.95
CA LEU A 93 -2.05 7.84 -2.35
C LEU A 93 -0.58 8.13 -2.70
N GLU A 94 -0.03 9.26 -2.24
CA GLU A 94 1.38 9.62 -2.47
C GLU A 94 2.33 8.58 -1.85
N LEU A 95 2.12 8.27 -0.57
CA LEU A 95 2.97 7.35 0.18
C LEU A 95 2.91 5.91 -0.38
N TYR A 96 1.78 5.54 -0.99
CA TYR A 96 1.65 4.27 -1.70
C TYR A 96 2.62 4.17 -2.88
N PHE A 97 2.67 5.19 -3.74
CA PHE A 97 3.55 5.20 -4.90
C PHE A 97 5.01 5.37 -4.50
N ASP A 98 5.30 6.19 -3.49
CA ASP A 98 6.65 6.34 -2.92
C ASP A 98 7.23 5.00 -2.47
N THR A 99 6.44 4.27 -1.70
CA THR A 99 6.86 2.96 -1.21
C THR A 99 6.93 1.95 -2.36
N LEU A 100 6.08 2.07 -3.39
CA LEU A 100 6.05 1.14 -4.52
C LEU A 100 7.28 1.31 -5.40
N PHE A 101 7.68 2.56 -5.60
CA PHE A 101 8.91 2.93 -6.26
C PHE A 101 10.12 2.25 -5.60
N ASN A 102 10.21 2.27 -4.27
CA ASN A 102 11.28 1.60 -3.53
C ASN A 102 11.31 0.08 -3.79
N LEU A 103 10.15 -0.56 -3.93
CA LEU A 103 10.06 -1.99 -4.25
C LEU A 103 10.57 -2.29 -5.67
N MET A 104 10.58 -1.31 -6.58
CA MET A 104 11.03 -1.51 -7.97
C MET A 104 12.52 -1.82 -8.08
N HIS A 105 13.33 -1.43 -7.09
CA HIS A 105 14.74 -1.82 -7.02
C HIS A 105 14.93 -3.32 -6.77
N GLN A 106 13.86 -4.06 -6.48
CA GLN A 106 13.84 -5.51 -6.32
C GLN A 106 12.83 -6.11 -7.31
N PRO A 107 13.22 -6.34 -8.59
CA PRO A 107 12.28 -6.67 -9.66
C PRO A 107 11.41 -7.90 -9.39
N ALA A 108 11.96 -8.94 -8.75
CA ALA A 108 11.20 -10.13 -8.38
C ALA A 108 10.10 -9.83 -7.34
N HIS A 109 10.37 -8.92 -6.41
CA HIS A 109 9.39 -8.54 -5.39
C HIS A 109 8.29 -7.68 -5.99
N LEU A 110 8.67 -6.71 -6.84
CA LEU A 110 7.72 -5.89 -7.59
C LEU A 110 6.83 -6.77 -8.49
N ALA A 111 7.41 -7.71 -9.23
CA ALA A 111 6.65 -8.60 -10.11
C ALA A 111 5.60 -9.40 -9.33
N ARG A 112 6.00 -9.96 -8.18
CA ARG A 112 5.08 -10.70 -7.30
C ARG A 112 3.99 -9.80 -6.71
N TYR A 113 4.33 -8.57 -6.36
CA TYR A 113 3.36 -7.60 -5.90
C TYR A 113 2.36 -7.21 -7.00
N LYS A 114 2.84 -6.92 -8.22
CA LYS A 114 2.01 -6.59 -9.38
C LYS A 114 1.08 -7.72 -9.82
N GLU A 115 1.51 -8.97 -9.67
CA GLU A 115 0.64 -10.14 -9.84
C GLU A 115 -0.53 -10.07 -8.84
N ARG A 116 -0.23 -9.87 -7.55
CA ARG A 116 -1.25 -9.73 -6.50
C ARG A 116 -2.16 -8.52 -6.72
N PHE A 117 -1.62 -7.40 -7.16
CA PHE A 117 -2.40 -6.20 -7.50
C PHE A 117 -3.41 -6.52 -8.61
N ARG A 118 -2.98 -7.18 -9.70
CA ARG A 118 -3.87 -7.57 -10.81
C ARG A 118 -4.96 -8.54 -10.38
N GLU A 119 -4.63 -9.53 -9.55
CA GLU A 119 -5.62 -10.45 -8.99
C GLU A 119 -6.66 -9.72 -8.13
N THR A 120 -6.21 -8.83 -7.23
CA THR A 120 -7.12 -7.98 -6.44
C THR A 120 -7.97 -7.10 -7.34
N ALA A 121 -7.39 -6.51 -8.39
CA ALA A 121 -8.12 -5.63 -9.31
C ALA A 121 -9.23 -6.34 -10.07
N GLN A 122 -9.03 -7.62 -10.42
CA GLN A 122 -10.06 -8.44 -11.04
C GLN A 122 -11.20 -8.79 -10.07
N LEU A 123 -10.86 -9.10 -8.81
CA LEU A 123 -11.83 -9.48 -7.78
C LEU A 123 -12.61 -8.29 -7.20
N GLU A 124 -12.01 -7.10 -7.22
CA GLU A 124 -12.50 -5.91 -6.55
C GLU A 124 -12.74 -4.73 -7.51
N SER A 125 -13.21 -5.01 -8.72
CA SER A 125 -13.40 -3.99 -9.77
C SER A 125 -14.33 -2.83 -9.40
N GLN A 126 -15.13 -2.98 -8.35
CA GLN A 126 -16.03 -1.94 -7.82
C GLN A 126 -15.45 -1.23 -6.59
N ASN A 127 -14.19 -1.47 -6.23
CA ASN A 127 -13.55 -0.84 -5.09
C ASN A 127 -13.11 0.59 -5.42
N LEU A 128 -13.68 1.57 -4.71
CA LEU A 128 -13.41 2.99 -4.96
C LEU A 128 -11.94 3.33 -4.75
N ILE A 129 -11.30 2.72 -3.76
CA ILE A 129 -9.89 2.93 -3.46
C ILE A 129 -9.02 2.39 -4.60
N LEU A 130 -9.38 1.23 -5.16
CA LEU A 130 -8.67 0.67 -6.30
C LEU A 130 -8.78 1.59 -7.52
N ASN A 131 -9.99 2.11 -7.77
CA ASN A 131 -10.21 3.05 -8.88
C ASN A 131 -9.36 4.32 -8.73
N ASP A 132 -9.25 4.84 -7.51
CA ASP A 132 -8.38 5.97 -7.20
C ASP A 132 -6.91 5.65 -7.49
N LEU A 133 -6.42 4.49 -7.04
CA LEU A 133 -5.04 4.06 -7.30
C LEU A 133 -4.77 3.91 -8.80
N MET A 134 -5.70 3.30 -9.55
CA MET A 134 -5.57 3.15 -11.00
C MET A 134 -5.59 4.51 -11.72
N ALA A 135 -6.44 5.45 -11.28
CA ALA A 135 -6.47 6.80 -11.81
C ALA A 135 -5.13 7.52 -11.56
N CYS A 136 -4.60 7.46 -10.33
CA CYS A 136 -3.30 8.04 -10.00
C CYS A 136 -2.16 7.42 -10.82
N ASP A 137 -2.17 6.11 -11.04
CA ASP A 137 -1.15 5.41 -11.84
C ASP A 137 -1.05 5.95 -13.27
N LEU A 138 -2.20 6.29 -13.89
CA LEU A 138 -2.24 6.92 -15.22
C LEU A 138 -1.51 8.26 -15.26
N HIS A 139 -1.57 9.02 -14.16
CA HIS A 139 -1.00 10.35 -14.01
C HIS A 139 0.42 10.38 -13.44
N LEU A 140 1.02 9.21 -13.13
CA LEU A 140 2.42 9.15 -12.73
C LEU A 140 3.32 9.74 -13.82
N SER A 141 4.36 10.45 -13.39
CA SER A 141 5.25 11.16 -14.29
C SER A 141 5.92 10.24 -15.31
N GLU A 142 6.27 10.81 -16.45
CA GLU A 142 7.14 10.17 -17.44
C GLU A 142 8.46 9.66 -16.83
N THR A 143 9.00 10.36 -15.82
CA THR A 143 10.22 9.94 -15.12
C THR A 143 9.99 8.64 -14.36
N TYR A 144 8.91 8.55 -13.58
CA TYR A 144 8.54 7.33 -12.86
C TYR A 144 8.37 6.15 -13.84
N LYS A 145 7.62 6.38 -14.92
CA LYS A 145 7.36 5.35 -15.94
C LYS A 145 8.65 4.90 -16.62
N LYS A 146 9.59 5.82 -16.90
CA LYS A 146 10.91 5.48 -17.47
C LYS A 146 11.79 4.70 -16.50
N GLU A 147 11.82 5.08 -15.22
CA GLU A 147 12.58 4.38 -14.19
C GLU A 147 12.03 2.96 -14.00
N GLU A 148 10.71 2.80 -13.96
CA GLU A 148 10.04 1.50 -13.93
C GLU A 148 10.43 0.62 -15.13
N LEU A 149 10.36 1.16 -16.35
CA LEU A 149 10.75 0.45 -17.57
C LEU A 149 12.24 0.08 -17.58
N SER A 150 13.11 0.92 -17.01
CA SER A 150 14.55 0.67 -16.94
C SER A 150 14.88 -0.50 -16.00
N HIS A 151 14.20 -0.59 -14.86
CA HIS A 151 14.43 -1.64 -13.87
C HIS A 151 13.81 -2.99 -14.28
N VAL A 152 12.69 -2.98 -15.02
CA VAL A 152 12.12 -4.20 -15.63
C VAL A 152 13.08 -4.82 -16.66
N ARG A 153 13.94 -4.01 -17.29
CA ARG A 153 14.94 -4.47 -18.29
C ARG A 153 16.27 -4.95 -17.69
N LEU A 154 16.52 -4.71 -16.39
CA LEU A 154 17.78 -5.06 -15.71
C LEU A 154 17.71 -6.37 -14.91
N ASN A 155 16.87 -7.32 -15.32
CA ASN A 155 16.93 -8.69 -14.83
C ASN A 155 18.34 -9.25 -15.04
N ASP A 156 19.08 -9.44 -13.95
CA ASP A 156 19.90 -10.63 -13.68
C ASP A 156 20.74 -10.55 -12.40
N LYS A 157 20.64 -9.49 -11.56
CA LYS A 157 21.35 -9.49 -10.26
C LYS A 157 20.47 -9.06 -9.08
N PRO A 158 20.43 -9.86 -7.99
CA PRO A 158 19.71 -9.51 -6.78
C PRO A 158 20.44 -8.36 -6.06
N ILE A 159 19.81 -7.19 -5.99
CA ILE A 159 20.31 -6.07 -5.18
C ILE A 159 19.71 -6.19 -3.78
N CYS A 160 20.52 -6.68 -2.85
CA CYS A 160 20.21 -6.73 -1.43
C CYS A 160 20.89 -5.52 -0.75
N GLN A 161 20.27 -4.34 -0.76
CA GLN A 161 20.71 -3.25 0.11
C GLN A 161 19.52 -2.61 0.83
N ALA A 162 19.55 -2.77 2.15
CA ALA A 162 18.66 -2.15 3.12
C ALA A 162 19.20 -0.76 3.44
N THR A 163 18.90 0.20 2.58
CA THR A 163 19.02 1.63 2.90
C THR A 163 17.86 2.33 2.21
N PHE A 164 16.86 2.72 3.00
CA PHE A 164 15.79 3.60 2.56
C PHE A 164 16.41 4.94 2.19
N LEU A 165 16.53 5.22 0.90
CA LEU A 165 16.80 6.56 0.42
C LEU A 165 15.45 7.26 0.32
N PRO A 166 15.22 8.36 1.07
CA PRO A 166 14.06 9.20 0.79
C PRO A 166 14.18 9.65 -0.67
N CYS A 167 13.11 9.47 -1.44
CA CYS A 167 13.12 9.91 -2.83
C CYS A 167 13.15 11.44 -2.83
N LYS A 168 14.33 12.03 -3.09
CA LYS A 168 14.49 13.48 -3.24
C LYS A 168 13.69 14.06 -4.43
N HIS A 169 12.98 13.21 -5.19
CA HIS A 169 12.33 13.57 -6.45
C HIS A 169 10.84 13.18 -6.52
N PHE A 170 10.26 12.61 -5.46
CA PHE A 170 8.81 12.43 -5.35
C PHE A 170 8.20 13.67 -4.68
N SER A 171 8.21 14.78 -5.42
CA SER A 171 7.34 15.93 -5.15
C SER A 171 6.16 15.91 -6.13
N LEU A 172 5.68 14.72 -6.49
CA LEU A 172 4.85 14.55 -7.69
C LEU A 172 3.35 14.70 -7.45
N ILE A 173 2.91 15.11 -6.26
CA ILE A 173 1.48 15.39 -6.06
C ILE A 173 1.15 16.60 -5.18
N ALA A 174 2.02 17.63 -5.14
CA ALA A 174 1.67 18.85 -4.39
C ALA A 174 0.72 19.79 -5.15
N ASP A 175 0.86 20.04 -6.47
CA ASP A 175 0.24 21.27 -7.01
C ASP A 175 -0.73 21.16 -8.21
N LYS A 176 -0.83 20.06 -8.97
CA LYS A 176 -1.69 20.07 -10.17
C LYS A 176 -2.68 18.91 -10.35
N GLY A 177 -2.27 17.66 -10.16
CA GLY A 177 -3.16 16.51 -10.43
C GLY A 177 -4.19 16.22 -9.33
N ILE A 178 -3.78 16.30 -8.05
CA ILE A 178 -4.69 16.08 -6.92
C ILE A 178 -5.69 17.24 -6.76
N ALA A 179 -5.29 18.48 -7.06
CA ALA A 179 -6.19 19.63 -6.99
C ALA A 179 -7.41 19.47 -7.92
N GLU A 180 -7.24 18.93 -9.12
CA GLU A 180 -8.36 18.70 -10.05
C GLU A 180 -9.27 17.53 -9.63
N MET A 181 -8.76 16.57 -8.85
CA MET A 181 -9.54 15.44 -8.29
C MET A 181 -10.16 15.73 -6.92
N ILE A 182 -9.66 16.72 -6.17
CA ILE A 182 -10.20 17.14 -4.86
C ILE A 182 -11.34 18.18 -5.03
N TYR A 183 -11.39 18.90 -6.16
CA TYR A 183 -12.34 19.98 -6.40
C TYR A 183 -13.48 19.66 -7.41
N ASN A 184 -13.65 18.40 -7.82
CA ASN A 184 -14.82 17.91 -8.58
C ASN A 184 -15.51 16.78 -7.81
#